data_AF-A0A0W7VKR0-F1
#
_entry.id   AF-A0A0W7VKR0-F1
#
_cell.length_a   1.000
_cell.length_b   1.000
_cell.length_c   1.000
_cell.angle_alpha   90.00
_cell.angle_beta   90.00
_cell.angle_gamma   90.00
#
_symmetry.space_group_name_H-M   'P 1'
#
loop_
_entity.id
_entity.type
_entity.pdbx_description
1 polymer ?
#
loop_
_entity_poly.entity_id
_entity_poly.type
_entity_poly.pdbx_seq_one_letter_code
_entity_poly.pdbx_strand_id
1 'polypeptide(L)'
;MIRSVDIKTFQEVLFKLWPYYFGLQAAGAAVLALTTPGSLLTHSGISGFLAPANRWGTLVPIAATFVSSLANLFVALPATIKVEQERYGQGKRDGKEWFEKEGASAEMKALNRKFDMLHGLSASLNLTSFFGLLAYGFTLGRRFQ
;
A
#
# COMPACT_ATOMS: atom_id res chain seq x y z
N MET A 1 4.76 6.37 -33.03
CA MET A 1 5.60 5.31 -32.43
C MET A 1 5.68 5.57 -30.94
N ILE A 2 4.99 4.79 -30.10
CA ILE A 2 5.06 4.97 -28.64
C ILE A 2 6.41 4.40 -28.19
N ARG A 3 7.27 5.20 -27.54
CA ARG A 3 8.48 4.68 -26.90
C ARG A 3 8.05 3.81 -25.71
N SER A 4 8.21 2.50 -25.82
CA SER A 4 8.02 1.58 -24.69
C SER A 4 9.30 1.50 -23.85
N VAL A 5 9.13 1.50 -22.54
CA VAL A 5 10.20 1.25 -21.57
C VAL A 5 10.28 -0.26 -21.35
N ASP A 6 11.48 -0.82 -21.21
CA ASP A 6 11.63 -2.23 -20.87
C ASP A 6 11.14 -2.53 -19.44
N ILE A 7 10.77 -3.78 -19.19
CA ILE A 7 10.16 -4.18 -17.92
C ILE A 7 11.06 -3.91 -16.71
N LYS A 8 12.39 -4.03 -16.85
CA LYS A 8 13.32 -3.84 -15.74
C LYS A 8 13.43 -2.36 -15.38
N THR A 9 13.62 -1.50 -16.38
CA THR A 9 13.62 -0.04 -16.17
C THR A 9 12.30 0.42 -15.54
N PHE A 10 11.16 -0.12 -15.99
CA PHE A 10 9.86 0.20 -15.39
C PHE A 10 9.79 -0.23 -13.91
N GLN A 11 10.23 -1.44 -13.58
CA GLN A 11 10.27 -1.95 -12.20
C GLN A 11 11.17 -1.10 -11.29
N GLU A 12 12.35 -0.71 -11.78
CA GLU A 12 13.27 0.14 -11.01
C GLU A 12 12.66 1.49 -10.64
N VAL A 13 11.90 2.10 -11.56
CA VAL A 13 11.16 3.33 -11.29
C VAL A 13 10.10 3.09 -10.22
N LEU A 14 9.32 2.00 -10.35
CA LEU A 14 8.30 1.66 -9.35
C LEU A 14 8.89 1.46 -7.95
N PHE A 15 10.00 0.73 -7.82
CA PHE A 15 10.65 0.52 -6.52
C PHE A 15 11.12 1.81 -5.86
N LYS A 16 11.49 2.81 -6.65
CA LYS A 16 11.83 4.15 -6.13
C LYS A 16 10.59 4.94 -5.71
N LEU A 17 9.45 4.73 -6.36
CA LEU A 17 8.21 5.44 -6.08
C LEU A 17 7.45 4.88 -4.87
N TRP A 18 7.47 3.57 -4.66
CA TRP A 18 6.67 2.91 -3.61
C TRP A 18 6.91 3.44 -2.17
N PRO A 19 8.15 3.71 -1.72
CA PRO A 19 8.37 4.29 -0.40
C PRO A 19 7.63 5.62 -0.21
N TYR A 20 7.66 6.48 -1.22
CA TYR A 20 6.97 7.77 -1.18
C TYR A 20 5.46 7.59 -1.23
N TYR A 21 4.96 6.68 -2.08
CA TYR A 21 3.53 6.39 -2.17
C TYR A 21 2.96 5.94 -0.81
N PHE A 22 3.55 4.91 -0.18
CA PHE A 22 3.06 4.41 1.11
C PHE A 22 3.33 5.40 2.25
N GLY A 23 4.46 6.12 2.21
CA GLY A 23 4.77 7.17 3.17
C GLY A 23 3.77 8.32 3.13
N LEU A 24 3.41 8.80 1.94
CA LEU A 24 2.38 9.83 1.76
C LEU A 24 1.00 9.34 2.18
N GLN A 25 0.66 8.07 1.93
CA GLN A 25 -0.61 7.49 2.38
C GLN A 25 -0.70 7.47 3.91
N ALA A 26 0.37 7.03 4.59
CA ALA A 26 0.45 7.05 6.05
C ALA A 26 0.43 8.48 6.62
N ALA A 27 1.26 9.37 6.07
CA ALA A 27 1.31 10.77 6.50
C ALA A 27 -0.04 11.47 6.29
N GLY A 28 -0.69 11.24 5.15
CA GLY A 28 -2.02 11.77 4.84
C GLY A 28 -3.07 11.29 5.84
N ALA A 29 -3.09 9.99 6.17
CA ALA A 29 -4.00 9.45 7.19
C ALA A 29 -3.75 10.07 8.58
N ALA A 30 -2.48 10.26 8.96
CA ALA A 30 -2.14 10.95 10.20
C ALA A 30 -2.61 12.42 10.21
N VAL A 31 -2.42 13.15 9.11
CA VAL A 31 -2.92 14.52 8.96
C VAL A 31 -4.44 14.56 9.08
N LEU A 32 -5.18 13.62 8.48
CA LEU A 32 -6.63 13.54 8.62
C LEU A 32 -7.07 13.28 10.06
N ALA A 33 -6.36 12.42 10.79
CA ALA A 33 -6.64 12.21 12.22
C ALA A 33 -6.39 13.48 13.05
N LEU A 34 -5.29 14.18 12.79
CA LEU A 34 -4.93 15.43 13.48
C LEU A 34 -5.85 16.61 13.14
N THR A 35 -6.42 16.61 11.93
CA THR A 35 -7.30 17.68 11.42
C THR A 35 -8.77 17.26 11.34
N THR A 36 -9.16 16.20 12.05
CA THR A 36 -10.55 15.72 12.06
C THR A 36 -11.49 16.86 12.45
N PRO A 37 -12.51 17.19 11.63
CA PRO A 37 -13.40 18.28 11.94
C PRO A 37 -14.30 17.96 13.15
N GLY A 38 -14.59 18.97 13.95
CA GLY A 38 -15.57 18.89 15.02
C GLY A 38 -17.01 18.82 14.52
N SER A 39 -17.94 18.67 15.46
CA SER A 39 -19.40 18.70 15.28
C SER A 39 -20.05 19.32 16.53
N LEU A 40 -21.37 19.44 16.56
CA LEU A 40 -22.10 19.87 17.76
C LEU A 40 -21.82 19.00 19.00
N LEU A 41 -21.39 17.74 18.79
CA LEU A 41 -21.15 16.75 19.86
C LEU A 41 -19.66 16.43 20.08
N THR A 42 -18.76 16.94 19.23
CA THR A 42 -17.35 16.56 19.26
C THR A 42 -16.44 17.74 18.94
N HIS A 43 -15.33 17.88 19.67
CA HIS A 43 -14.30 18.87 19.34
C HIS A 43 -13.58 18.57 18.02
N SER A 44 -12.90 19.55 17.45
CA SER A 44 -11.99 19.34 16.32
C SER A 44 -10.65 18.75 16.77
N GLY A 45 -9.93 18.12 15.84
CA GLY A 45 -8.62 17.53 16.05
C GLY A 45 -8.66 16.16 16.72
N ILE A 46 -7.56 15.78 17.39
CA ILE A 46 -7.38 14.42 17.91
C ILE A 46 -8.43 14.01 18.95
N SER A 47 -8.93 14.95 19.75
CA SER A 47 -9.99 14.69 20.73
C SER A 47 -11.32 14.31 20.05
N GLY A 48 -11.64 14.97 18.94
CA GLY A 48 -12.75 14.60 18.06
C GLY A 48 -12.55 13.27 17.40
N PHE A 49 -11.35 13.04 16.84
CA PHE A 49 -10.98 11.78 16.22
C PHE A 49 -11.19 10.57 17.14
N LEU A 50 -10.83 10.70 18.42
CA LEU A 50 -10.97 9.65 19.44
C LEU A 50 -12.36 9.59 20.09
N ALA A 51 -13.27 10.51 19.76
CA ALA A 51 -14.60 10.54 20.35
C ALA A 51 -15.40 9.28 19.97
N PRO A 52 -16.17 8.67 20.91
CA PRO A 52 -16.97 7.48 20.62
C PRO A 52 -17.93 7.63 19.44
N ALA A 53 -18.49 8.83 19.25
CA ALA A 53 -19.36 9.17 18.13
C ALA A 53 -18.67 9.03 16.75
N ASN A 54 -17.35 9.20 16.70
CA ASN A 54 -16.55 9.15 15.48
C ASN A 54 -15.91 7.77 15.24
N ARG A 55 -16.18 6.77 16.09
CA ARG A 55 -15.51 5.46 16.05
C ARG A 55 -15.59 4.78 14.69
N TRP A 56 -16.79 4.63 14.14
CA TRP A 56 -17.01 3.83 12.93
C TRP A 56 -16.90 4.64 11.64
N GLY A 57 -17.26 5.92 11.67
CA GLY A 57 -17.21 6.78 10.47
C GLY A 57 -15.86 7.46 10.23
N THR A 58 -15.01 7.55 11.24
CA THR A 58 -13.76 8.34 11.15
C THR A 58 -12.57 7.58 11.73
N LEU A 59 -12.63 7.15 12.98
CA LEU A 59 -11.49 6.50 13.65
C LEU A 59 -11.08 5.21 12.95
N VAL A 60 -11.99 4.25 12.84
CA VAL A 60 -11.70 2.93 12.26
C VAL A 60 -11.21 3.05 10.80
N PRO A 61 -11.88 3.80 9.90
CA PRO A 61 -11.41 3.92 8.52
C PRO A 61 -10.02 4.57 8.40
N ILE A 62 -9.77 5.69 9.09
CA ILE A 62 -8.47 6.38 9.03
C ILE A 62 -7.36 5.54 9.68
N ALA A 63 -7.65 4.91 10.83
CA ALA A 63 -6.67 4.04 11.51
C ALA A 63 -6.34 2.81 10.66
N ALA A 64 -7.34 2.20 10.01
CA ALA A 64 -7.13 1.08 9.09
C ALA A 64 -6.24 1.50 7.90
N THR A 65 -6.50 2.68 7.31
CA THR A 65 -5.64 3.25 6.26
C THR A 65 -4.21 3.47 6.79
N PHE A 66 -4.05 4.11 7.95
CA PHE A 66 -2.74 4.40 8.53
C PHE A 66 -1.93 3.13 8.78
N VAL A 67 -2.50 2.16 9.50
CA VAL A 67 -1.84 0.89 9.82
C VAL A 67 -1.53 0.09 8.55
N SER A 68 -2.45 0.03 7.59
CA SER A 68 -2.23 -0.68 6.32
C SER A 68 -1.10 -0.04 5.50
N SER A 69 -1.03 1.29 5.49
CA SER A 69 0.04 2.05 4.83
C SER A 69 1.40 1.78 5.49
N LEU A 70 1.46 1.77 6.81
CA LEU A 70 2.70 1.45 7.56
C LEU A 70 3.13 0.00 7.36
N ALA A 71 2.18 -0.95 7.37
CA ALA A 71 2.46 -2.35 7.07
C ALA A 71 3.00 -2.51 5.64
N ASN A 72 2.45 -1.78 4.67
CA ASN A 72 2.99 -1.73 3.31
C ASN A 72 4.41 -1.17 3.29
N LEU A 73 4.65 -0.02 3.92
CA LEU A 73 5.93 0.67 3.89
C LEU A 73 7.06 -0.14 4.58
N PHE A 74 6.78 -0.69 5.76
CA PHE A 74 7.80 -1.28 6.63
C PHE A 74 7.86 -2.81 6.60
N VAL A 75 6.83 -3.49 6.05
CA VAL A 75 6.80 -4.96 6.01
C VAL A 75 6.69 -5.48 4.58
N ALA A 76 5.62 -5.14 3.86
CA ALA A 76 5.37 -5.74 2.54
C ALA A 76 6.38 -5.26 1.48
N LEU A 77 6.67 -3.97 1.46
CA LEU A 77 7.62 -3.37 0.51
C LEU A 77 9.05 -3.95 0.64
N PRO A 78 9.71 -3.90 1.82
CA PRO A 78 11.06 -4.45 1.93
C PRO A 78 11.11 -5.96 1.65
N ALA A 79 10.10 -6.72 2.07
CA ALA A 79 10.01 -8.14 1.76
C ALA A 79 9.88 -8.40 0.25
N THR A 80 9.08 -7.61 -0.46
CA THR A 80 8.88 -7.74 -1.92
C THR A 80 10.16 -7.39 -2.68
N ILE A 81 10.83 -6.29 -2.31
CA ILE A 81 12.11 -5.90 -2.93
C ILE A 81 13.16 -6.99 -2.75
N LYS A 82 13.25 -7.59 -1.55
CA LYS A 82 14.19 -8.69 -1.29
C LYS A 82 13.93 -9.87 -2.22
N VAL A 83 12.66 -10.27 -2.38
CA VAL A 83 12.31 -11.37 -3.29
C VAL A 83 12.61 -11.02 -4.74
N GLU A 84 12.39 -9.77 -5.15
CA GLU A 84 12.74 -9.34 -6.51
C GLU A 84 14.26 -9.42 -6.75
N GLN A 85 15.08 -9.00 -5.79
CA GLN A 85 16.53 -9.14 -5.88
C GLN A 85 16.96 -10.62 -5.96
N GLU A 86 16.31 -11.50 -5.19
CA GLU A 86 16.49 -12.95 -5.28
C GLU A 86 16.14 -13.46 -6.69
N ARG A 87 15.04 -12.97 -7.30
CA ARG A 87 14.62 -13.32 -8.68
C ARG A 87 15.64 -12.83 -9.72
N TYR A 88 16.16 -11.61 -9.61
CA TYR A 88 17.21 -11.13 -10.52
C TYR A 88 18.49 -11.97 -10.40
N GLY A 89 18.88 -12.37 -9.18
CA GLY A 89 20.01 -13.26 -8.97
C GLY A 89 19.79 -14.64 -9.57
N GLN A 90 18.58 -15.20 -9.40
CA GLN A 90 18.23 -16.49 -9.98
C GLN A 90 18.16 -16.43 -11.51
N GLY A 91 17.66 -15.33 -12.09
CA GLY A 91 17.59 -15.20 -13.54
C GLY A 91 18.97 -15.18 -14.20
N LYS A 92 19.96 -14.58 -13.54
CA LYS A 92 21.37 -14.66 -13.97
C LYS A 92 21.93 -16.08 -13.92
N ARG A 93 21.54 -16.89 -12.92
CA ARG A 93 21.98 -18.29 -12.78
C ARG A 93 21.31 -19.20 -13.81
N ASP A 94 20.02 -18.99 -14.05
CA ASP A 94 19.23 -19.81 -14.97
C ASP A 94 19.44 -19.41 -16.44
N GLY A 95 20.04 -18.24 -16.70
CA GLY A 95 20.12 -17.66 -18.03
C GLY A 95 18.75 -17.32 -18.62
N LYS A 96 17.73 -17.19 -17.76
CA LYS A 96 16.32 -16.98 -18.09
C LYS A 96 15.67 -16.04 -17.09
N GLU A 97 14.83 -15.15 -17.58
CA GLU A 97 14.16 -14.16 -16.75
C GLU A 97 12.94 -14.73 -16.03
N TRP A 98 12.52 -14.05 -14.95
CA TRP A 98 11.42 -14.51 -14.10
C TRP A 98 10.06 -14.59 -14.80
N PHE A 99 9.86 -13.82 -15.89
CA PHE A 99 8.64 -13.80 -16.69
C PHE A 99 8.62 -14.87 -17.79
N GLU A 100 9.75 -15.53 -18.04
CA GLU A 100 9.87 -16.61 -19.02
C GLU A 100 9.41 -17.93 -18.36
N LYS A 101 8.11 -18.23 -18.50
CA LYS A 101 7.47 -19.37 -17.81
C LYS A 101 7.97 -20.73 -18.29
N GLU A 102 8.43 -20.82 -19.54
CA GLU A 102 8.85 -22.08 -20.15
C GLU A 102 10.26 -22.50 -19.71
N GLY A 103 10.33 -23.65 -19.03
CA GLY A 103 11.59 -24.18 -18.51
C GLY A 103 12.19 -23.33 -17.39
N ALA A 104 11.37 -22.59 -16.63
CA ALA A 104 11.80 -21.94 -15.39
C ALA A 104 12.21 -22.99 -14.34
N SER A 105 13.33 -22.75 -13.66
CA SER A 105 13.84 -23.61 -12.60
C SER A 105 12.83 -23.75 -11.44
N ALA A 106 12.98 -24.80 -10.64
CA ALA A 106 12.17 -24.98 -9.43
C ALA A 106 12.34 -23.79 -8.46
N GLU A 107 13.56 -23.27 -8.34
CA GLU A 107 13.89 -22.12 -7.51
C GLU A 107 13.19 -20.85 -8.00
N MET A 108 13.26 -20.56 -9.30
CA MET A 108 12.56 -19.40 -9.87
C MET A 108 11.05 -19.48 -9.67
N LYS A 109 10.45 -20.68 -9.80
CA LYS A 109 9.02 -20.88 -9.53
C LYS A 109 8.66 -20.61 -8.06
N ALA A 110 9.51 -21.04 -7.12
CA ALA A 110 9.31 -20.76 -5.70
C ALA A 110 9.40 -19.26 -5.39
N LEU A 111 10.38 -18.57 -5.98
CA LEU A 111 10.53 -17.12 -5.86
C LEU A 111 9.35 -16.35 -6.47
N ASN A 112 8.88 -16.74 -7.65
CA ASN A 112 7.68 -16.16 -8.29
C ASN A 112 6.45 -16.31 -7.39
N ARG A 113 6.22 -17.50 -6.82
CA ARG A 113 5.10 -17.72 -5.89
C ARG A 113 5.20 -16.84 -4.64
N LYS A 114 6.40 -16.69 -4.09
CA LYS A 114 6.66 -15.83 -2.92
C LYS A 114 6.41 -14.35 -3.26
N PHE A 115 6.84 -13.92 -4.44
CA PHE A 115 6.55 -12.58 -4.96
C PHE A 115 5.04 -12.34 -5.09
N ASP A 116 4.32 -13.26 -5.74
CA ASP A 116 2.87 -13.15 -5.95
C ASP A 116 2.11 -13.04 -4.63
N MET A 117 2.51 -13.82 -3.62
CA MET A 117 1.93 -13.75 -2.27
C MET A 117 2.17 -12.39 -1.60
N LEU A 118 3.40 -11.90 -1.62
CA LEU A 118 3.74 -10.60 -1.00
C LEU A 118 3.08 -9.43 -1.73
N HIS A 119 3.03 -9.49 -3.07
CA HIS A 119 2.33 -8.52 -3.88
C HIS A 119 0.82 -8.52 -3.60
N GLY A 120 0.20 -9.71 -3.51
CA GLY A 120 -1.20 -9.86 -3.14
C GLY A 120 -1.52 -9.31 -1.74
N LEU A 121 -0.64 -9.54 -0.76
CA LEU A 121 -0.76 -8.92 0.56
C LEU A 121 -0.71 -7.39 0.46
N SER A 122 0.27 -6.85 -0.26
CA SER A 122 0.43 -5.40 -0.43
C SER A 122 -0.80 -4.76 -1.11
N ALA A 123 -1.31 -5.41 -2.16
CA ALA A 123 -2.53 -5.00 -2.85
C ALA A 123 -3.75 -5.01 -1.91
N SER A 124 -3.88 -6.03 -1.05
CA SER A 124 -4.98 -6.13 -0.08
C SER A 124 -4.93 -5.03 0.98
N LEU A 125 -3.73 -4.73 1.49
CA LEU A 125 -3.51 -3.60 2.40
C LEU A 125 -3.88 -2.27 1.72
N ASN A 126 -3.52 -2.10 0.44
CA ASN A 126 -3.84 -0.88 -0.29
C ASN A 126 -5.35 -0.75 -0.61
N LEU A 127 -6.03 -1.86 -0.89
CA LEU A 127 -7.48 -1.89 -1.02
C LEU A 127 -8.18 -1.53 0.31
N THR A 128 -7.64 -2.00 1.44
CA THR A 128 -8.12 -1.61 2.77
C THR A 128 -8.00 -0.10 2.97
N SER A 129 -6.84 0.48 2.63
CA SER A 129 -6.64 1.93 2.64
C SER A 129 -7.64 2.67 1.74
N PHE A 130 -7.86 2.19 0.52
CA PHE A 130 -8.79 2.78 -0.44
C PHE A 130 -10.24 2.79 0.09
N PHE A 131 -10.75 1.64 0.54
CA PHE A 131 -12.11 1.55 1.08
C PHE A 131 -12.26 2.32 2.40
N GLY A 132 -11.22 2.36 3.24
CA GLY A 132 -11.19 3.20 4.44
C GLY A 132 -11.35 4.68 4.11
N LEU A 133 -10.59 5.18 3.13
CA LEU A 133 -10.70 6.58 2.70
C LEU A 133 -12.03 6.89 2.02
N LEU A 134 -12.57 5.96 1.21
CA LEU A 134 -13.92 6.11 0.65
C LEU A 134 -14.99 6.21 1.74
N ALA A 135 -14.97 5.30 2.73
CA ALA A 135 -15.91 5.31 3.85
C ALA A 135 -15.81 6.59 4.69
N TYR A 136 -14.58 7.06 4.95
CA TYR A 136 -14.36 8.34 5.60
C TYR A 136 -14.88 9.51 4.76
N GLY A 137 -14.67 9.49 3.44
CA GLY A 137 -15.19 10.50 2.51
C GLY A 137 -16.71 10.65 2.58
N PHE A 138 -17.46 9.53 2.62
CA PHE A 138 -18.92 9.57 2.85
C PHE A 138 -19.29 10.14 4.21
N THR A 139 -18.53 9.80 5.27
CA THR A 139 -18.76 10.36 6.61
C THR A 139 -18.54 11.86 6.65
N LEU A 140 -17.50 12.35 5.96
CA LEU A 140 -17.21 13.77 5.86
C LEU A 140 -18.28 14.50 5.03
N GLY A 141 -18.71 13.91 3.91
CA GLY A 141 -19.76 14.47 3.04
C GLY A 141 -21.09 14.71 3.76
N ARG A 142 -21.48 13.79 4.66
CA ARG A 142 -22.70 13.94 5.49
C ARG A 142 -22.68 15.14 6.43
N ARG A 143 -21.53 15.79 6.66
CA ARG A 143 -21.43 16.97 7.53
C ARG A 143 -21.80 18.27 6.83
N PHE A 144 -21.91 18.26 5.50
CA PHE A 144 -22.28 19.43 4.69
C PHE A 144 -23.77 19.46 4.32
N GLN A 145 -24.57 18.49 4.77
CA GLN A 145 -26.02 18.39 4.58
C GLN A 145 -26.72 18.78 5.88
#